data_AF-A0AAU2RKU3-F1
#
_entry.id   AF-A0AAU2RKU3-F1
#
_cell.length_a   1.000
_cell.length_b   1.000
_cell.length_c   1.000
_cell.angle_alpha   90.00
_cell.angle_beta   90.00
_cell.angle_gamma   90.00
#
_symmetry.space_group_name_H-M   'P 1'
#
loop_
_entity.id
_entity.type
_entity.pdbx_description
1 polymer ?
#
loop_
_entity_poly.entity_id
_entity_poly.type
_entity_poly.pdbx_seq_one_letter_code
_entity_poly.pdbx_strand_id
1 'polypeptide(L)'
;MTKNNRLRRLVVGDTTWHWTVRQLPHRVAHEHCRLKLSLYPEGPRRRRLVLLFGPSEDRVVSNCYFDSGALVRRSDHAYLNLHEPGTVRRLLDAAAPNLDLHPSAQTVEVDGWPYFDAITEPATGAATPS
;
A
#
# COMPACT_ATOMS: atom_id res chain seq x y z
N MET A 1 -11.92 -14.37 -15.73
CA MET A 1 -11.77 -13.45 -14.56
C MET A 1 -10.93 -12.27 -15.00
N THR A 2 -11.58 -11.16 -15.35
CA THR A 2 -10.96 -9.98 -15.97
C THR A 2 -10.03 -9.33 -14.96
N LYS A 3 -8.72 -9.30 -15.24
CA LYS A 3 -7.72 -8.65 -14.38
C LYS A 3 -8.05 -7.15 -14.36
N ASN A 4 -8.66 -6.65 -13.29
CA ASN A 4 -8.92 -5.24 -13.04
C ASN A 4 -7.62 -4.47 -12.76
N ASN A 5 -6.67 -4.49 -13.70
CA ASN A 5 -5.48 -3.66 -13.70
C ASN A 5 -5.82 -2.24 -14.17
N ARG A 6 -6.77 -1.58 -13.52
CA ARG A 6 -7.01 -0.16 -13.79
C ARG A 6 -5.77 0.59 -13.33
N LEU A 7 -4.99 1.07 -14.30
CA LEU A 7 -3.90 2.00 -14.07
C LEU A 7 -4.53 3.32 -13.59
N ARG A 8 -4.33 3.65 -12.33
CA ARG A 8 -4.87 4.87 -11.72
C ARG A 8 -3.78 5.93 -11.63
N ARG A 9 -4.16 7.20 -11.57
CA ARG A 9 -3.26 8.36 -11.59
C ARG A 9 -3.46 9.22 -10.36
N LEU A 10 -2.36 9.54 -9.68
CA LEU A 10 -2.26 10.40 -8.49
C LEU A 10 -1.31 11.55 -8.84
N VAL A 11 -1.60 12.76 -8.36
CA VAL A 11 -0.67 13.89 -8.50
C VAL A 11 -0.25 14.32 -7.10
N VAL A 12 1.06 14.36 -6.86
CA VAL A 12 1.66 14.76 -5.58
C VAL A 12 2.74 15.80 -5.88
N GLY A 13 2.48 17.06 -5.51
CA GLY A 13 3.30 18.18 -5.94
C GLY A 13 3.38 18.23 -7.47
N ASP A 14 4.60 18.31 -7.99
CA ASP A 14 4.87 18.33 -9.44
C ASP A 14 5.01 16.93 -10.04
N THR A 15 4.94 15.87 -9.23
CA THR A 15 5.13 14.49 -9.69
C THR A 15 3.79 13.80 -9.89
N THR A 16 3.53 13.33 -11.11
CA THR A 16 2.44 12.41 -11.36
C THR A 16 2.89 10.99 -11.02
N TRP A 17 2.12 10.29 -10.20
CA TRP A 17 2.31 8.88 -9.87
C TRP A 17 1.19 8.05 -10.49
N HIS A 18 1.54 6.92 -11.05
CA HIS A 18 0.60 5.88 -11.41
C HIS A 18 0.61 4.80 -10.34
N TRP A 19 -0.54 4.20 -10.08
CA TRP A 19 -0.61 3.04 -9.20
C TRP A 19 -1.48 1.92 -9.74
N THR A 20 -1.12 0.71 -9.33
CA THR A 20 -1.85 -0.52 -9.62
C THR A 20 -1.90 -1.37 -8.37
N VAL A 21 -3.03 -2.03 -8.17
CA VAL A 21 -3.23 -3.00 -7.10
C VAL A 21 -3.37 -4.37 -7.77
N ARG A 22 -2.52 -5.32 -7.40
CA ARG A 22 -2.58 -6.68 -7.91
C ARG A 22 -2.64 -7.66 -6.76
N GLN A 23 -3.48 -8.66 -6.92
CA GLN A 23 -3.37 -9.86 -6.12
C GLN A 23 -2.27 -10.75 -6.67
N LEU A 24 -1.42 -11.23 -5.78
CA LEU A 24 -0.48 -12.30 -6.07
C LEU A 24 -1.14 -13.63 -5.72
N PRO A 25 -1.26 -14.58 -6.66
CA PRO A 25 -1.73 -15.92 -6.35
C PRO A 25 -0.75 -16.60 -5.41
N HIS A 26 -1.26 -17.25 -4.37
CA HIS A 26 -0.44 -18.12 -3.54
C HIS A 26 -0.13 -19.39 -4.35
N ARG A 27 1.13 -19.84 -4.33
CA ARG A 27 1.57 -21.03 -5.08
C ARG A 27 1.02 -22.33 -4.49
N VAL A 28 0.56 -22.31 -3.24
CA VAL A 28 -0.01 -23.46 -2.53
C VAL A 28 -1.47 -23.14 -2.22
N ALA A 29 -2.37 -24.00 -2.65
CA ALA A 29 -3.79 -23.75 -2.57
C ALA A 29 -4.23 -23.54 -1.11
N HIS A 30 -5.09 -22.53 -0.90
CA HIS A 30 -5.96 -22.30 0.25
C HIS A 30 -5.55 -21.42 1.41
N GLU A 31 -4.29 -20.96 1.52
CA GLU A 31 -3.93 -20.11 2.66
C GLU A 31 -3.24 -18.84 2.15
N HIS A 32 -3.94 -17.71 2.31
CA HIS A 32 -3.39 -16.36 2.35
C HIS A 32 -3.08 -15.65 1.00
N CYS A 33 -4.09 -14.94 0.46
CA CYS A 33 -3.93 -14.02 -0.68
C CYS A 33 -3.06 -12.82 -0.31
N ARG A 34 -2.03 -12.51 -1.11
CA ARG A 34 -1.20 -11.31 -0.92
C ARG A 34 -1.63 -10.19 -1.87
N LEU A 35 -1.63 -8.95 -1.39
CA LEU A 35 -1.83 -7.77 -2.23
C LEU A 35 -0.49 -7.08 -2.51
N LYS A 36 -0.36 -6.59 -3.73
CA LYS A 36 0.79 -5.83 -4.22
C LYS A 36 0.30 -4.48 -4.69
N LEU A 37 0.63 -3.41 -3.97
CA LEU A 37 0.49 -2.05 -4.44
C LEU A 37 1.79 -1.67 -5.16
N SER A 38 1.68 -1.23 -6.41
CA SER A 38 2.83 -0.75 -7.17
C SER A 38 2.62 0.69 -7.58
N LEU A 39 3.61 1.52 -7.25
CA LEU A 39 3.66 2.96 -7.44
C LEU A 39 4.78 3.30 -8.42
N TYR A 40 4.46 4.07 -9.45
CA TYR A 40 5.37 4.42 -10.52
C TYR A 40 5.32 5.93 -10.74
N PRO A 41 6.41 6.68 -10.53
CA PRO A 41 6.47 8.08 -10.89
C PRO A 41 6.56 8.22 -12.41
N GLU A 42 5.83 9.19 -12.94
CA GLU A 42 5.93 9.64 -14.32
C GLU A 42 7.21 10.47 -14.48
N GLY A 43 8.01 10.16 -15.50
CA GLY A 43 9.26 10.87 -15.78
C GLY A 43 10.42 9.97 -16.20
N PRO A 44 11.62 10.56 -16.45
CA PRO A 44 12.78 9.84 -16.97
C PRO A 44 13.38 8.86 -15.94
N ARG A 45 13.23 9.12 -14.64
CA ARG A 45 13.69 8.25 -13.55
C ARG A 45 12.54 7.38 -13.05
N ARG A 46 12.18 6.34 -13.83
CA ARG A 46 11.05 5.42 -13.60
C ARG A 46 11.23 4.46 -12.39
N ARG A 47 11.72 4.97 -11.26
CA ARG A 47 11.99 4.15 -10.08
C ARG A 47 10.67 3.73 -9.44
N ARG A 48 10.48 2.43 -9.25
CA ARG A 48 9.20 1.86 -8.82
C ARG A 48 9.26 1.56 -7.33
N LEU A 49 8.23 1.97 -6.60
CA LEU A 49 7.99 1.52 -5.23
C LEU A 49 6.91 0.43 -5.22
N VAL A 50 7.15 -0.64 -4.48
CA VAL A 50 6.21 -1.75 -4.31
C VAL A 50 6.00 -2.00 -2.84
N LEU A 51 4.74 -1.95 -2.40
CA LEU A 51 4.33 -2.38 -1.07
C LEU A 51 3.65 -3.74 -1.19
N LEU A 52 4.15 -4.72 -0.46
CA LEU A 52 3.56 -6.04 -0.34
C LEU A 52 2.76 -6.14 0.96
N PHE A 53 1.54 -6.65 0.87
CA PHE A 53 0.69 -6.91 2.03
C PHE A 53 0.35 -8.40 2.04
N GLY A 54 0.99 -9.13 2.96
CA GLY A 54 0.68 -10.53 3.24
C GLY A 54 -0.26 -10.62 4.45
N PRO A 55 -1.28 -11.49 4.45
CA PRO A 55 -2.13 -11.64 5.62
C PRO A 55 -1.37 -12.37 6.74
N SER A 56 -1.78 -12.11 7.96
CA SER A 56 -1.29 -12.75 9.19
C SER A 56 -2.45 -12.83 10.19
N GLU A 57 -2.20 -13.37 11.39
CA GLU A 57 -3.22 -13.62 12.41
C GLU A 57 -4.12 -12.39 12.69
N ASP A 58 -3.50 -11.21 12.79
CA ASP A 58 -4.18 -9.92 13.02
C ASP A 58 -4.40 -9.08 11.76
N ARG A 59 -4.00 -9.59 10.59
CA ARG A 59 -3.95 -8.83 9.34
C ARG A 59 -4.73 -9.52 8.24
N VAL A 60 -5.86 -8.95 7.88
CA VAL A 60 -6.70 -9.46 6.80
C VAL A 60 -6.45 -8.70 5.52
N VAL A 61 -6.20 -9.46 4.47
CA VAL A 61 -6.08 -8.98 3.10
C VAL A 61 -7.29 -9.51 2.34
N SER A 62 -8.22 -8.64 1.96
CA SER A 62 -9.47 -9.09 1.32
C SER A 62 -9.38 -9.09 -0.20
N ASN A 63 -9.90 -10.17 -0.79
CA ASN A 63 -10.29 -10.22 -2.20
C ASN A 63 -11.55 -11.08 -2.48
N CYS A 64 -12.18 -11.66 -1.44
CA CYS A 64 -13.31 -12.59 -1.64
C CYS A 64 -14.60 -12.14 -0.93
N TYR A 65 -14.51 -11.31 0.13
CA TYR A 65 -15.65 -10.94 0.96
C TYR A 65 -15.85 -9.42 1.15
N PHE A 66 -14.83 -8.60 0.86
CA PHE A 66 -14.90 -7.12 0.91
C PHE A 66 -14.43 -6.54 -0.43
N ASP A 67 -14.60 -5.23 -0.63
CA ASP A 67 -14.06 -4.51 -1.78
C ASP A 67 -12.62 -4.95 -2.09
N SER A 68 -12.36 -5.26 -3.36
CA SER A 68 -11.02 -5.69 -3.80
C SER A 68 -10.01 -4.64 -3.35
N GLY A 69 -8.90 -5.05 -2.72
CA GLY A 69 -7.89 -4.09 -2.25
C GLY A 69 -8.07 -3.58 -0.82
N ALA A 70 -9.01 -4.13 -0.05
CA ALA A 70 -9.15 -3.82 1.37
C ALA A 70 -8.06 -4.50 2.23
N LEU A 71 -7.49 -3.70 3.13
CA LEU A 71 -6.57 -4.10 4.18
C LEU A 71 -7.23 -3.84 5.53
N VAL A 72 -7.24 -4.82 6.42
CA VAL A 72 -7.84 -4.71 7.75
C VAL A 72 -6.87 -5.19 8.81
N ARG A 73 -6.70 -4.40 9.86
CA ARG A 73 -6.08 -4.83 11.11
C ARG A 73 -7.20 -5.22 12.08
N ARG A 74 -7.17 -6.45 12.60
CA ARG A 74 -8.25 -7.01 13.42
C ARG A 74 -8.30 -6.43 14.83
N SER A 75 -7.15 -6.06 15.40
CA SER A 75 -7.04 -5.60 16.78
C SER A 75 -7.83 -4.33 17.08
N ASP A 76 -7.93 -3.42 16.12
CA ASP A 76 -8.62 -2.13 16.26
C ASP A 76 -9.62 -1.84 15.13
N HIS A 77 -9.87 -2.84 14.29
CA HIS A 77 -10.71 -2.73 13.09
C HIS A 77 -10.27 -1.62 12.12
N ALA A 78 -9.00 -1.19 12.15
CA ALA A 78 -8.49 -0.24 11.18
C ALA A 78 -8.63 -0.79 9.77
N TYR A 79 -9.17 0.02 8.87
CA TYR A 79 -9.50 -0.34 7.51
C TYR A 79 -8.87 0.65 6.53
N LEU A 80 -8.22 0.13 5.50
CA LEU A 80 -7.72 0.92 4.37
C LEU A 80 -8.10 0.27 3.04
N ASN A 81 -8.48 1.10 2.08
CA ASN A 81 -8.77 0.66 0.72
C ASN A 81 -7.69 1.14 -0.25
N LEU A 82 -6.95 0.19 -0.86
CA LEU A 82 -5.88 0.50 -1.83
C LEU A 82 -6.39 1.01 -3.18
N HIS A 83 -7.70 1.04 -3.40
CA HIS A 83 -8.30 1.73 -4.55
C HIS A 83 -8.57 3.21 -4.30
N GLU A 84 -8.53 3.66 -3.06
CA GLU A 84 -8.75 5.05 -2.73
C GLU A 84 -7.48 5.89 -2.94
N PRO A 85 -7.58 7.01 -3.70
CA PRO A 85 -6.42 7.87 -3.95
C PRO A 85 -5.85 8.46 -2.65
N GLY A 86 -6.70 8.82 -1.67
CA GLY A 86 -6.26 9.38 -0.40
C GLY A 86 -5.43 8.40 0.44
N THR A 87 -5.87 7.14 0.49
CA THR A 87 -5.13 6.05 1.16
C THR A 87 -3.79 5.80 0.49
N VAL A 88 -3.78 5.70 -0.84
CA VAL A 88 -2.55 5.47 -1.62
C VAL A 88 -1.58 6.63 -1.48
N ARG A 89 -2.08 7.87 -1.42
CA ARG A 89 -1.26 9.06 -1.15
C ARG A 89 -0.56 8.97 0.20
N ARG A 90 -1.30 8.69 1.29
CA ARG A 90 -0.69 8.56 2.63
C ARG A 90 0.37 7.46 2.68
N LEU A 91 0.09 6.31 2.05
CA LEU A 91 1.06 5.22 1.96
C LEU A 91 2.29 5.61 1.13
N LEU A 92 2.11 6.32 0.02
CA LEU A 92 3.21 6.84 -0.79
C LEU A 92 4.06 7.83 0.01
N ASP A 93 3.43 8.80 0.69
CA ASP A 93 4.15 9.80 1.48
C ASP A 93 5.00 9.14 2.59
N ALA A 94 4.46 8.11 3.25
CA ALA A 94 5.18 7.37 4.28
C ALA A 94 6.32 6.47 3.73
N ALA A 95 6.16 5.92 2.53
CA ALA A 95 7.09 4.94 1.97
C ALA A 95 8.06 5.51 0.91
N ALA A 96 7.83 6.72 0.39
CA ALA A 96 8.71 7.39 -0.56
C ALA A 96 10.17 7.51 -0.10
N PRO A 97 10.48 7.76 1.19
CA PRO A 97 11.88 7.81 1.66
C PRO A 97 12.70 6.54 1.38
N ASN A 98 12.07 5.37 1.21
CA ASN A 98 12.80 4.15 0.85
C ASN A 98 13.44 4.21 -0.54
N LEU A 99 12.88 5.02 -1.45
CA LEU A 99 13.48 5.20 -2.76
C LEU A 99 14.86 5.88 -2.64
N ASP A 100 15.00 6.81 -1.70
CA ASP A 100 16.25 7.53 -1.44
C ASP A 100 17.29 6.65 -0.74
N LEU A 101 16.85 5.72 0.11
CA LEU A 101 17.72 4.74 0.77
C LEU A 101 18.35 3.72 -0.19
N HIS A 102 17.72 3.49 -1.34
CA HIS A 102 18.17 2.50 -2.31
C HIS A 102 18.52 3.12 -3.67
N PRO A 103 19.37 4.16 -3.78
CA PRO A 103 19.47 5.03 -4.95
C PRO A 103 19.78 4.32 -6.28
N SER A 104 20.45 3.16 -6.24
CA SER A 104 20.77 2.32 -7.39
C SER A 104 19.65 1.36 -7.81
N ALA A 105 18.64 1.15 -6.97
CA ALA A 105 17.56 0.20 -7.25
C ALA A 105 16.50 0.83 -8.17
N GLN A 106 16.20 0.14 -9.27
CA GLN A 106 15.10 0.49 -10.18
C GLN A 106 13.73 0.15 -9.58
N THR A 107 13.66 -0.89 -8.76
CA THR A 107 12.46 -1.29 -8.03
C THR A 107 12.83 -1.50 -6.57
N VAL A 108 12.11 -0.82 -5.68
CA VAL A 108 12.20 -0.99 -4.23
C VAL A 108 10.94 -1.70 -3.79
N GLU A 109 11.09 -2.94 -3.33
CA GLU A 109 9.99 -3.76 -2.82
C GLU A 109 10.15 -3.93 -1.32
N VAL A 110 9.12 -3.53 -0.57
CA VAL A 110 9.12 -3.53 0.90
C VAL A 110 7.79 -4.06 1.43
N ASP A 111 7.80 -4.49 2.70
CA ASP A 111 6.57 -4.84 3.41
C ASP A 111 5.71 -3.59 3.66
N GLY A 112 4.41 -3.70 3.41
CA GLY A 112 3.46 -2.60 3.45
C GLY A 112 2.85 -2.36 4.82
N TRP A 113 2.87 -3.36 5.71
CA TRP A 113 2.22 -3.27 7.02
C TRP A 113 2.77 -2.19 7.96
N PRO A 114 4.10 -1.97 8.04
CA PRO A 114 4.63 -0.87 8.84
C PRO A 114 4.10 0.51 8.41
N TYR A 115 3.89 0.71 7.11
CA TYR A 115 3.30 1.95 6.58
C TYR A 115 1.79 2.03 6.81
N PHE A 116 1.09 0.89 6.77
CA PHE A 116 -0.31 0.82 7.20
C PHE A 116 -0.42 1.29 8.65
N ASP A 117 0.45 0.80 9.54
CA ASP A 117 0.43 1.15 10.96
C ASP A 117 0.68 2.64 11.15
N ALA A 118 1.75 3.16 10.55
CA ALA A 118 2.12 4.57 10.67
C ALA A 118 1.01 5.55 10.26
N ILE A 119 0.14 5.18 9.30
CA ILE A 119 -0.94 6.07 8.83
C ILE A 119 -2.31 5.78 9.46
N THR A 120 -2.42 4.71 10.25
CA THR A 120 -3.65 4.32 10.96
C THR A 120 -3.53 4.46 12.47
N GLU A 121 -2.31 4.56 13.00
CA GLU A 121 -2.10 4.90 14.39
C GLU A 121 -2.73 6.26 14.68
N PRO A 122 -3.63 6.35 15.68
CA PRO A 122 -4.08 7.65 16.14
C PRO A 122 -2.86 8.41 16.67
N ALA A 123 -2.73 9.68 16.28
CA ALA A 123 -1.71 10.57 16.82
C ALA A 123 -1.83 10.60 18.35
N THR A 124 -1.05 9.76 19.02
CA THR A 124 -1.12 9.59 20.46
C THR A 124 -0.45 10.80 21.08
N GLY A 125 -1.25 11.73 21.59
CA GLY A 125 -0.85 12.69 22.61
C GLY A 125 -0.29 14.03 22.10
N ALA A 126 -1.12 14.87 21.49
CA ALA A 126 -1.03 16.30 21.82
C ALA A 126 -1.65 16.49 23.21
N ALA A 127 -0.87 16.13 24.24
CA ALA A 127 -1.18 16.48 25.62
C ALA A 127 -1.25 18.01 25.70
N THR A 128 -2.43 18.54 25.98
CA THR A 128 -2.60 19.94 26.38
C THR A 128 -2.36 19.97 27.89
N PRO A 129 -1.27 20.57 28.41
CA PRO A 129 -1.20 20.85 29.83
C PRO A 129 -2.18 21.99 30.13
N SER A 130 -3.11 21.76 31.07
CA SER A 130 -3.87 22.82 31.75
C SER A 130 -3.05 23.42 32.88
#